data_AF-A0A0A6CYU8-F1
#
_entry.id   AF-A0A0A6CYU8-F1
#
_cell.length_a   1.000
_cell.length_b   1.000
_cell.length_c   1.000
_cell.angle_alpha   90.00
_cell.angle_beta   90.00
_cell.angle_gamma   90.00
#
_symmetry.space_group_name_H-M   'P 1'
#
loop_
_entity.id
_entity.type
_entity.pdbx_description
1 polymer ?
#
loop_
_entity_poly.entity_id
_entity_poly.type
_entity_poly.pdbx_seq_one_letter_code
_entity_poly.pdbx_strand_id
1 'polypeptide(L)'
;MVKANARTGSGVLPLQIGRSPIPPRRNRADDAVNAPLDQVVYGPKWDIDGNVATYLGLLETAFANNEFDFWVETTDLARRGSDRSTAAFHQWLHGNSTSEDGTHPSPDMTQPWARRVRRAVHAKRNGLPVLGTITWVSAPKIPEGAAPNTVVGIVNVKYETNLTMTNTAGGRFKMGRRLSGSTAEVLVAEVPTDYETSTSHQIEITESRSDLAITSRTTSLTISISDVNPEPVPEHAVVTAYKKARTVPLSPQRYSALNTFIRTIDDAGALSKLSRLYVFADPEPVTSDGGLNIVSLATAKPIPGSSPTFEPNLGYTGNGAATGAISLRTSWTDSKYLQDDAAVGVWCNGEFGGTAGDGKEHISASSGGAIWLTARSSGGTGTETFRMNSGTTVTTRTGSTSRLGHRAASRTGATAAAAFYNGQQTATSDAASIAQTTTAQVLRAQASYSTDRIAALWSGGGLTAAQQAAMHSALYAYLNSFGAAGF
;
A
#
# COMPACT_ATOMS: atom_id res chain seq x y z
N MET A 1 -24.07 -71.33 -1.81
CA MET A 1 -25.31 -70.54 -1.67
C MET A 1 -25.02 -69.31 -0.83
N VAL A 2 -24.72 -68.17 -1.48
CA VAL A 2 -25.00 -66.78 -1.04
C VAL A 2 -25.25 -66.01 -2.35
N LYS A 3 -26.44 -65.41 -2.48
CA LYS A 3 -26.86 -64.58 -3.61
C LYS A 3 -26.38 -63.14 -3.40
N ALA A 4 -26.03 -62.43 -4.47
CA ALA A 4 -26.17 -60.98 -4.55
C ALA A 4 -26.51 -60.56 -5.99
N ASN A 5 -27.78 -60.18 -6.16
CA ASN A 5 -28.29 -59.45 -7.31
C ASN A 5 -27.82 -58.00 -7.27
N ALA A 6 -27.69 -57.37 -8.43
CA ALA A 6 -27.82 -55.93 -8.57
C ALA A 6 -29.18 -55.50 -7.98
N ARG A 7 -29.18 -54.89 -6.79
CA ARG A 7 -30.34 -54.25 -6.18
C ARG A 7 -30.19 -52.75 -6.36
N THR A 8 -31.21 -52.11 -6.91
CA THR A 8 -31.36 -50.66 -7.11
C THR A 8 -31.63 -49.88 -5.80
N GLY A 9 -30.90 -50.18 -4.72
CA GLY A 9 -31.09 -49.53 -3.42
C GLY A 9 -29.80 -48.89 -2.91
N SER A 10 -29.68 -47.56 -3.11
CA SER A 10 -28.88 -46.53 -2.43
C SER A 10 -27.49 -46.83 -1.81
N GLY A 11 -26.82 -47.91 -2.15
CA GLY A 11 -25.43 -48.19 -1.80
C GLY A 11 -24.68 -48.62 -3.04
N VAL A 12 -24.02 -47.67 -3.69
CA VAL A 12 -23.24 -47.93 -4.91
C VAL A 12 -21.97 -48.67 -4.50
N LEU A 13 -21.81 -49.91 -4.95
CA LEU A 13 -20.53 -50.60 -4.90
C LEU A 13 -19.70 -50.13 -6.10
N PRO A 14 -18.38 -49.94 -5.93
CA PRO A 14 -17.51 -49.50 -7.03
C PRO A 14 -17.63 -50.46 -8.22
N LEU A 15 -17.53 -49.92 -9.44
CA LEU A 15 -17.52 -50.71 -10.67
C LEU A 15 -16.34 -51.69 -10.63
N GLN A 16 -16.61 -52.97 -10.32
CA GLN A 16 -15.60 -54.02 -10.26
C GLN A 16 -15.45 -54.68 -11.63
N ILE A 17 -14.30 -54.51 -12.28
CA ILE A 17 -13.92 -55.24 -13.49
C ILE A 17 -12.96 -56.35 -13.07
N GLY A 18 -13.49 -57.52 -12.71
CA GLY A 18 -12.70 -58.69 -12.31
C GLY A 18 -12.74 -59.79 -13.38
N ARG A 19 -11.64 -60.55 -13.51
CA ARG A 19 -11.66 -61.89 -14.09
C ARG A 19 -11.84 -62.89 -12.94
N SER A 20 -12.78 -63.82 -13.07
CA SER A 20 -12.80 -64.98 -12.18
C SER A 20 -11.90 -66.07 -12.76
N PRO A 21 -11.05 -66.73 -11.96
CA PRO A 21 -10.28 -67.88 -12.43
C PRO A 21 -11.25 -68.98 -12.85
N ILE A 22 -11.26 -69.32 -14.14
CA ILE A 22 -11.93 -70.53 -14.61
C ILE A 22 -11.17 -71.71 -13.97
N PRO A 23 -11.81 -72.57 -13.17
CA PRO A 23 -11.11 -73.68 -12.55
C PRO A 23 -10.51 -74.56 -13.65
N PRO A 24 -9.31 -75.13 -13.41
CA PRO A 24 -8.59 -75.88 -14.43
C PRO A 24 -9.46 -77.03 -14.94
N ARG A 25 -9.71 -77.07 -16.25
CA ARG A 25 -10.25 -78.26 -16.89
C ARG A 25 -9.29 -79.41 -16.62
N ARG A 26 -9.72 -80.39 -15.82
CA ARG A 26 -9.07 -81.71 -15.76
C ARG A 26 -9.13 -82.29 -17.16
N ASN A 27 -8.00 -82.35 -17.84
CA ASN A 27 -7.85 -83.23 -18.99
C ASN A 27 -7.87 -84.67 -18.47
N ARG A 28 -9.06 -85.26 -18.37
CA ARG A 28 -9.21 -86.70 -18.49
C ARG A 28 -9.65 -86.95 -19.93
N ALA A 29 -8.80 -87.63 -20.69
CA ALA A 29 -9.26 -88.34 -21.87
C ALA A 29 -10.35 -89.32 -21.41
N ASP A 30 -11.36 -89.49 -22.25
CA ASP A 30 -12.47 -90.44 -22.09
C ASP A 30 -13.63 -89.87 -21.26
N ASP A 31 -14.53 -89.13 -21.93
CA ASP A 31 -15.96 -89.49 -22.01
C ASP A 31 -16.74 -88.43 -22.81
N ALA A 32 -17.34 -88.89 -23.92
CA ALA A 32 -18.43 -88.20 -24.58
C ALA A 32 -19.70 -88.32 -23.72
N VAL A 33 -20.61 -87.35 -23.85
CA VAL A 33 -21.95 -87.29 -23.23
C VAL A 33 -21.98 -86.83 -21.76
N ASN A 34 -21.95 -85.51 -21.56
CA ASN A 34 -22.90 -84.75 -20.74
C ASN A 34 -22.47 -83.28 -20.68
N ALA A 35 -23.28 -82.40 -21.25
CA ALA A 35 -23.12 -80.96 -21.09
C ALA A 35 -23.53 -80.55 -19.66
N PRO A 36 -22.69 -79.82 -18.90
CA PRO A 36 -23.18 -79.01 -17.81
C PRO A 36 -23.73 -77.70 -18.41
N LEU A 37 -25.04 -77.50 -18.23
CA LEU A 37 -25.65 -76.17 -18.13
C LEU A 37 -24.90 -75.36 -17.04
N ASP A 38 -24.82 -74.06 -17.22
CA ASP A 38 -24.17 -73.05 -16.37
C ASP A 38 -22.65 -72.84 -16.56
N GLN A 39 -22.28 -72.22 -17.69
CA GLN A 39 -21.17 -71.27 -17.70
C GLN A 39 -21.70 -69.85 -17.48
N VAL A 40 -21.79 -69.44 -16.20
CA VAL A 40 -21.87 -68.02 -15.86
C VAL A 40 -20.49 -67.42 -16.06
N VAL A 41 -20.29 -66.77 -17.21
CA VAL A 41 -19.06 -66.07 -17.55
C VAL A 41 -19.09 -64.69 -16.90
N TYR A 42 -18.26 -64.46 -15.89
CA TYR A 42 -17.98 -63.13 -15.36
C TYR A 42 -16.74 -62.53 -16.06
N GLY A 43 -17.04 -61.80 -17.12
CA GLY A 43 -16.35 -60.63 -17.63
C GLY A 43 -17.45 -59.69 -18.16
N PRO A 44 -17.19 -58.46 -18.60
CA PRO A 44 -18.21 -57.68 -19.31
C PRO A 44 -18.52 -58.42 -20.62
N LYS A 45 -19.46 -59.36 -20.56
CA LYS A 45 -20.16 -59.82 -21.73
C LYS A 45 -20.93 -58.58 -22.17
N TRP A 46 -20.53 -58.00 -23.29
CA TRP A 46 -21.40 -57.14 -24.06
C TRP A 46 -22.56 -58.03 -24.49
N ASP A 47 -23.54 -58.24 -23.60
CA ASP A 47 -24.78 -58.86 -24.00
C ASP A 47 -25.40 -57.93 -25.03
N ILE A 48 -25.90 -58.56 -26.08
CA ILE A 48 -26.22 -57.97 -27.38
C ILE A 48 -27.30 -56.88 -27.32
N ASP A 49 -27.84 -56.61 -26.13
CA ASP A 49 -28.90 -55.65 -25.83
C ASP A 49 -28.43 -54.43 -24.99
N GLY A 50 -27.13 -54.30 -24.71
CA GLY A 50 -26.58 -53.20 -23.90
C GLY A 50 -26.45 -51.88 -24.65
N ASN A 51 -27.36 -50.92 -24.42
CA ASN A 51 -27.27 -49.55 -24.93
C ASN A 51 -25.93 -48.88 -24.51
N VAL A 52 -25.08 -48.55 -25.49
CA VAL A 52 -23.80 -47.84 -25.32
C VAL A 52 -23.94 -46.60 -24.45
N ALA A 53 -25.07 -45.88 -24.54
CA ALA A 53 -25.34 -44.70 -23.73
C ALA A 53 -25.42 -45.01 -22.22
N THR A 54 -25.98 -46.16 -21.84
CA THR A 54 -26.06 -46.58 -20.43
C THR A 54 -24.67 -46.92 -19.88
N TYR A 55 -23.83 -47.59 -20.68
CA TYR A 55 -22.45 -47.88 -20.29
C TYR A 55 -21.60 -46.61 -20.15
N LEU A 56 -21.72 -45.67 -21.09
CA LEU A 56 -21.05 -44.38 -21.02
C LEU A 56 -21.56 -43.54 -19.84
N GLY A 57 -22.87 -43.55 -19.54
CA GLY A 57 -23.43 -42.87 -18.38
C GLY A 57 -22.95 -43.45 -17.03
N LEU A 58 -22.76 -44.76 -16.94
CA LEU A 58 -22.17 -45.41 -15.76
C LEU A 58 -20.69 -45.04 -15.61
N LEU A 59 -19.93 -44.97 -16.71
CA LEU A 59 -18.56 -44.47 -16.68
C LEU A 59 -18.51 -43.00 -16.25
N GLU A 60 -19.35 -42.13 -16.81
CA GLU A 60 -19.44 -40.72 -16.41
C GLU A 60 -19.76 -40.56 -14.92
N THR A 61 -20.71 -41.35 -14.41
CA THR A 61 -21.08 -41.35 -12.99
C THR A 61 -19.92 -41.84 -12.12
N ALA A 62 -19.22 -42.90 -12.51
CA ALA A 62 -18.04 -43.40 -11.79
C ALA A 62 -16.88 -42.39 -11.81
N PHE A 63 -16.67 -41.65 -12.91
CA PHE A 63 -15.70 -40.55 -13.01
C PHE A 63 -16.10 -39.34 -12.18
N ALA A 64 -17.38 -39.00 -12.09
CA ALA A 64 -17.86 -37.92 -11.24
C ALA A 64 -17.72 -38.25 -9.74
N ASN A 65 -17.93 -39.51 -9.36
CA ASN A 65 -17.93 -39.95 -7.96
C ASN A 65 -16.58 -40.50 -7.47
N ASN A 66 -15.57 -40.61 -8.34
CA ASN A 66 -14.23 -41.11 -8.02
C ASN A 66 -14.20 -42.58 -7.51
N GLU A 67 -15.16 -43.40 -7.91
CA GLU A 67 -15.38 -44.78 -7.43
C GLU A 67 -14.70 -45.84 -8.34
N PHE A 68 -13.40 -45.69 -8.58
CA PHE A 68 -12.64 -46.70 -9.35
C PHE A 68 -11.78 -47.56 -8.44
N ASP A 69 -12.02 -48.86 -8.42
CA ASP A 69 -11.07 -49.82 -7.88
C ASP A 69 -10.61 -50.81 -8.96
N PHE A 70 -9.38 -50.64 -9.42
CA PHE A 70 -8.77 -51.46 -10.45
C PHE A 70 -7.80 -52.45 -9.78
N TRP A 71 -8.24 -53.69 -9.62
CA TRP A 71 -7.35 -54.81 -9.32
C TRP A 71 -7.02 -55.54 -10.62
N VAL A 72 -5.75 -55.55 -11.01
CA VAL A 72 -5.24 -56.43 -12.07
C VAL A 72 -4.38 -57.47 -11.38
N GLU A 73 -4.96 -58.62 -11.03
CA GLU A 73 -4.15 -59.79 -10.66
C GLU A 73 -3.47 -60.33 -11.92
N THR A 74 -2.19 -59.98 -12.11
CA THR A 74 -1.35 -60.61 -13.13
C THR A 74 -0.77 -61.90 -12.58
N THR A 75 -1.54 -62.98 -12.69
CA THR A 75 -1.02 -64.35 -12.58
C THR A 75 -1.44 -65.14 -13.81
N ASP A 76 -0.88 -64.79 -14.97
CA ASP A 76 -0.65 -65.79 -16.01
C ASP A 76 0.38 -65.30 -17.04
N LEU A 77 1.67 -65.55 -16.75
CA LEU A 77 2.79 -65.34 -17.67
C LEU A 77 3.26 -66.65 -18.34
N ALA A 78 2.47 -67.73 -18.25
CA ALA A 78 2.93 -69.04 -18.70
C ALA A 78 1.85 -69.89 -19.39
N ARG A 79 1.32 -69.44 -20.53
CA ARG A 79 0.95 -70.36 -21.62
C ARG A 79 0.79 -69.67 -22.97
N ARG A 80 1.67 -70.05 -23.91
CA ARG A 80 1.52 -69.77 -25.35
C ARG A 80 0.35 -70.60 -25.88
N GLY A 81 -0.81 -69.98 -26.03
CA GLY A 81 -1.93 -70.58 -26.77
C GLY A 81 -3.27 -70.11 -26.22
N SER A 82 -4.01 -69.39 -27.07
CA SER A 82 -5.37 -68.86 -26.89
C SER A 82 -5.59 -67.83 -25.79
N ASP A 83 -5.47 -66.54 -26.13
CA ASP A 83 -6.17 -65.48 -25.39
C ASP A 83 -6.46 -64.27 -26.30
N ARG A 84 -7.36 -64.47 -27.29
CA ARG A 84 -7.81 -63.41 -28.20
C ARG A 84 -8.50 -62.25 -27.47
N SER A 85 -9.08 -62.49 -26.30
CA SER A 85 -9.75 -61.49 -25.46
C SER A 85 -8.77 -60.52 -24.78
N THR A 86 -7.60 -61.00 -24.36
CA THR A 86 -6.55 -60.17 -23.74
C THR A 86 -5.88 -59.28 -24.78
N ALA A 87 -5.64 -59.82 -25.98
CA ALA A 87 -5.17 -59.05 -27.12
C ALA A 87 -6.20 -57.99 -27.57
N ALA A 88 -7.49 -58.32 -27.61
CA ALA A 88 -8.56 -57.39 -27.98
C ALA A 88 -8.73 -56.25 -26.97
N PHE A 89 -8.68 -56.54 -25.65
CA PHE A 89 -8.73 -55.49 -24.64
C PHE A 89 -7.49 -54.58 -24.68
N HIS A 90 -6.29 -55.14 -24.84
CA HIS A 90 -5.08 -54.33 -25.02
C HIS A 90 -5.16 -53.52 -26.32
N GLN A 91 -5.60 -54.10 -27.44
CA GLN A 91 -5.79 -53.38 -28.70
C GLN A 91 -6.83 -52.26 -28.57
N TRP A 92 -7.95 -52.49 -27.87
CA TRP A 92 -8.94 -51.46 -27.54
C TRP A 92 -8.35 -50.35 -26.67
N LEU A 93 -7.63 -50.71 -25.60
CA LEU A 93 -6.98 -49.75 -24.71
C LEU A 93 -5.96 -48.89 -25.47
N HIS A 94 -5.30 -49.45 -26.47
CA HIS A 94 -4.35 -48.77 -27.35
C HIS A 94 -5.00 -48.02 -28.52
N GLY A 95 -6.32 -48.16 -28.75
CA GLY A 95 -7.04 -47.52 -29.86
C GLY A 95 -6.82 -48.19 -31.21
N ASN A 96 -6.39 -49.46 -31.21
CA ASN A 96 -5.94 -50.21 -32.38
C ASN A 96 -6.94 -51.28 -32.86
N SER A 97 -8.13 -51.42 -32.28
CA SER A 97 -9.15 -52.35 -32.79
C SER A 97 -10.15 -51.64 -33.70
N THR A 98 -10.24 -52.09 -34.95
CA THR A 98 -11.24 -51.64 -35.94
C THR A 98 -12.18 -52.78 -36.34
N SER A 99 -12.59 -53.66 -35.42
CA SER A 99 -13.45 -54.78 -35.85
C SER A 99 -14.75 -54.23 -36.45
N GLU A 100 -14.92 -54.44 -37.75
CA GLU A 100 -16.11 -54.08 -38.55
C GLU A 100 -17.34 -54.96 -38.21
N ASP A 101 -17.30 -55.73 -37.11
CA ASP A 101 -18.36 -56.65 -36.73
C ASP A 101 -19.57 -55.97 -36.09
N GLY A 102 -19.58 -54.64 -35.97
CA GLY A 102 -20.73 -53.85 -35.50
C GLY A 102 -21.07 -54.04 -34.03
N THR A 103 -20.29 -54.82 -33.27
CA THR A 103 -20.54 -55.09 -31.85
C THR A 103 -19.70 -54.22 -30.91
N HIS A 104 -18.85 -53.33 -31.45
CA HIS A 104 -17.97 -52.46 -30.67
C HIS A 104 -18.14 -50.98 -31.05
N PRO A 105 -18.12 -50.06 -30.07
CA PRO A 105 -18.24 -48.63 -30.32
C PRO A 105 -17.11 -48.12 -31.23
N SER A 106 -17.44 -47.20 -32.15
CA SER A 106 -16.49 -46.71 -33.15
C SER A 106 -15.20 -46.15 -32.51
N PRO A 107 -14.06 -46.18 -33.22
CA PRO A 107 -12.80 -45.60 -32.74
C PRO A 107 -12.95 -44.16 -32.22
N ASP A 108 -13.85 -43.38 -32.82
CA ASP A 108 -14.11 -41.99 -32.45
C ASP A 108 -14.81 -41.85 -31.09
N MET A 109 -15.68 -42.80 -30.73
CA MET A 109 -16.32 -42.85 -29.41
C MET A 109 -15.39 -43.42 -28.33
N THR A 110 -14.51 -44.37 -28.69
CA THR A 110 -13.70 -45.11 -27.71
C THR A 110 -12.37 -44.45 -27.39
N GLN A 111 -11.74 -43.75 -28.34
CA GLN A 111 -10.43 -43.14 -28.12
C GLN A 111 -10.39 -42.04 -27.04
N PRO A 112 -11.38 -41.12 -26.93
CA PRO A 112 -11.39 -40.13 -25.85
C PRO A 112 -11.50 -40.81 -24.48
N TRP A 113 -12.34 -41.83 -24.38
CA TRP A 113 -12.56 -42.60 -23.15
C TRP A 113 -11.36 -43.46 -22.77
N ALA A 114 -10.76 -44.18 -23.71
CA ALA A 114 -9.54 -44.95 -23.48
C ALA A 114 -8.35 -44.06 -23.07
N ARG A 115 -8.27 -42.83 -23.62
CA ARG A 115 -7.29 -41.83 -23.16
C ARG A 115 -7.57 -41.37 -21.73
N ARG A 116 -8.83 -41.14 -21.37
CA ARG A 116 -9.26 -40.70 -20.03
C ARG A 116 -9.00 -41.78 -18.97
N VAL A 117 -9.34 -43.04 -19.28
CA VAL A 117 -9.06 -44.22 -18.44
C VAL A 117 -7.55 -44.45 -18.30
N ARG A 118 -6.75 -44.38 -19.39
CA ARG A 118 -5.28 -44.50 -19.30
C ARG A 118 -4.67 -43.44 -18.39
N ARG A 119 -5.13 -42.19 -18.47
CA ARG A 119 -4.65 -41.10 -17.59
C ARG A 119 -5.04 -41.36 -16.13
N ALA A 120 -6.27 -41.79 -15.86
CA ALA A 120 -6.74 -42.10 -14.51
C ALA A 120 -5.97 -43.29 -13.88
N VAL A 121 -5.73 -44.36 -14.66
CA VAL A 121 -4.94 -45.52 -14.22
C VAL A 121 -3.48 -45.13 -13.97
N HIS A 122 -2.89 -44.31 -14.85
CA HIS A 122 -1.52 -43.81 -14.67
C HIS A 122 -1.40 -42.90 -13.43
N ALA A 123 -2.40 -42.05 -13.18
CA ALA A 123 -2.48 -41.20 -12.00
C ALA A 123 -2.66 -42.00 -10.70
N LYS A 124 -3.45 -43.09 -10.70
CA LYS A 124 -3.61 -43.95 -9.51
C LYS A 124 -2.37 -44.79 -9.23
N ARG A 125 -1.71 -45.31 -10.28
CA ARG A 125 -0.51 -46.17 -10.17
C ARG A 125 0.75 -45.43 -9.68
N ASN A 126 0.87 -44.14 -9.99
CA ASN A 126 2.03 -43.33 -9.63
C ASN A 126 1.79 -42.42 -8.40
N GLY A 127 0.67 -42.61 -7.70
CA GLY A 127 0.14 -41.65 -6.72
C GLY A 127 -0.55 -40.48 -7.42
N LEU A 128 -1.75 -40.11 -6.97
CA LEU A 128 -2.48 -38.96 -7.53
C LEU A 128 -1.53 -37.75 -7.60
N PRO A 129 -1.47 -36.99 -8.72
CA PRO A 129 -0.72 -35.75 -8.75
C PRO A 129 -1.33 -34.83 -7.69
N VAL A 130 -0.69 -34.69 -6.53
CA VAL A 130 -1.13 -33.76 -5.49
C VAL A 130 -0.66 -32.37 -5.89
N LEU A 131 -1.52 -31.37 -5.73
CA LEU A 131 -1.15 -29.96 -5.86
C LEU A 131 0.13 -29.70 -5.04
N GLY A 132 1.12 -29.08 -5.70
CA GLY A 132 2.44 -28.89 -5.14
C GLY A 132 2.45 -27.80 -4.05
N THR A 133 3.57 -27.67 -3.34
CA THR A 133 3.81 -26.44 -2.60
C THR A 133 4.31 -25.41 -3.60
N ILE A 134 3.65 -24.25 -3.68
CA ILE A 134 4.14 -23.12 -4.47
C ILE A 134 5.35 -22.56 -3.73
N THR A 135 6.50 -22.51 -4.40
CA THR A 135 7.72 -21.94 -3.83
C THR A 135 8.30 -20.87 -4.72
N TRP A 136 8.99 -19.92 -4.11
CA TRP A 136 9.84 -19.00 -4.83
C TRP A 136 11.05 -19.73 -5.42
N VAL A 137 11.41 -19.39 -6.66
CA VAL A 137 12.67 -19.82 -7.28
C VAL A 137 13.85 -19.01 -6.73
N SER A 138 13.60 -17.78 -6.26
CA SER A 138 14.58 -16.90 -5.62
C SER A 138 13.90 -16.04 -4.55
N ALA A 139 14.64 -15.64 -3.51
CA ALA A 139 14.09 -14.78 -2.46
C ALA A 139 13.48 -13.48 -3.05
N PRO A 140 12.18 -13.22 -2.84
CA PRO A 140 11.49 -12.08 -3.45
C PRO A 140 11.82 -10.79 -2.68
N LYS A 141 12.64 -9.94 -3.28
CA LYS A 141 12.95 -8.61 -2.75
C LYS A 141 12.85 -7.58 -3.87
N ILE A 142 12.12 -6.50 -3.63
CA ILE A 142 11.99 -5.39 -4.58
C ILE A 142 12.22 -4.04 -3.91
N PRO A 143 12.75 -3.05 -4.65
CA PRO A 143 12.74 -1.66 -4.20
C PRO A 143 11.31 -1.15 -4.01
N GLU A 144 11.11 -0.24 -3.06
CA GLU A 144 9.89 0.57 -3.03
C GLU A 144 9.74 1.42 -4.29
N GLY A 145 8.51 1.79 -4.63
CA GLY A 145 8.24 2.58 -5.84
C GLY A 145 8.63 1.88 -7.16
N ALA A 146 8.90 0.57 -7.15
CA ALA A 146 9.20 -0.18 -8.36
C ALA A 146 8.09 0.01 -9.41
N ALA A 147 8.48 0.22 -10.68
CA ALA A 147 7.52 0.52 -11.74
C ALA A 147 6.57 -0.68 -11.99
N PRO A 148 5.31 -0.43 -12.39
CA PRO A 148 4.38 -1.49 -12.77
C PRO A 148 4.98 -2.45 -13.80
N ASN A 149 4.69 -3.75 -13.64
CA ASN A 149 5.24 -4.87 -14.41
C ASN A 149 6.72 -5.21 -14.13
N THR A 150 7.34 -4.60 -13.12
CA THR A 150 8.64 -5.07 -12.63
C THR A 150 8.49 -6.48 -12.04
N VAL A 151 9.38 -7.39 -12.42
CA VAL A 151 9.36 -8.78 -11.95
C VAL A 151 9.84 -8.83 -10.49
N VAL A 152 8.98 -9.31 -9.60
CA VAL A 152 9.27 -9.50 -8.17
C VAL A 152 10.02 -10.80 -7.94
N GLY A 153 9.62 -11.84 -8.67
CA GLY A 153 10.20 -13.17 -8.57
C GLY A 153 9.42 -14.18 -9.42
N ILE A 154 9.94 -15.39 -9.46
CA ILE A 154 9.32 -16.51 -10.18
C ILE A 154 8.83 -17.53 -9.17
N VAL A 155 7.61 -18.00 -9.35
CA VAL A 155 7.02 -19.09 -8.57
C VAL A 155 7.02 -20.38 -9.39
N ASN A 156 7.24 -21.50 -8.70
CA ASN A 156 7.26 -22.84 -9.30
C ASN A 156 6.11 -23.70 -8.75
N VAL A 157 5.53 -24.50 -9.63
CA VAL A 157 4.52 -25.52 -9.34
C VAL A 157 4.94 -26.86 -9.90
N LYS A 158 4.52 -27.94 -9.24
CA LYS A 158 4.99 -29.29 -9.55
C LYS A 158 4.47 -29.82 -10.90
N TYR A 159 3.33 -29.32 -11.36
CA TYR A 159 2.64 -29.79 -12.56
C TYR A 159 2.00 -28.63 -13.34
N GLU A 160 1.52 -28.90 -14.55
CA GLU A 160 0.74 -27.93 -15.34
C GLU A 160 -0.62 -27.66 -14.68
N THR A 161 -0.70 -26.56 -13.94
CA THR A 161 -1.87 -26.14 -13.16
C THR A 161 -2.28 -24.70 -13.46
N ASN A 162 -3.50 -24.30 -13.12
CA ASN A 162 -3.91 -22.91 -13.24
C ASN A 162 -3.46 -22.15 -12.00
N LEU A 163 -2.79 -21.01 -12.18
CA LEU A 163 -2.33 -20.14 -11.11
C LEU A 163 -3.13 -18.84 -11.10
N THR A 164 -3.65 -18.48 -9.94
CA THR A 164 -4.35 -17.21 -9.71
C THR A 164 -3.85 -16.58 -8.41
N MET A 165 -3.78 -15.25 -8.35
CA MET A 165 -3.44 -14.55 -7.12
C MET A 165 -4.73 -14.04 -6.46
N THR A 166 -5.02 -14.52 -5.25
CA THR A 166 -6.26 -14.22 -4.51
C THR A 166 -6.07 -13.07 -3.54
N ASN A 167 -4.88 -12.91 -2.97
CA ASN A 167 -4.48 -11.74 -2.19
C ASN A 167 -3.35 -11.01 -2.91
N THR A 168 -3.64 -9.79 -3.36
CA THR A 168 -2.73 -8.91 -4.13
C THR A 168 -2.02 -7.87 -3.25
N ALA A 169 -2.11 -8.00 -1.92
CA ALA A 169 -1.64 -7.01 -0.95
C ALA A 169 -2.20 -5.59 -1.20
N GLY A 170 -3.51 -5.51 -1.47
CA GLY A 170 -4.18 -4.25 -1.80
C GLY A 170 -3.87 -3.75 -3.21
N GLY A 171 -3.70 -4.65 -4.18
CA GLY A 171 -3.46 -4.31 -5.58
C GLY A 171 -2.03 -3.93 -5.93
N ARG A 172 -1.05 -4.29 -5.08
CA ARG A 172 0.38 -4.03 -5.27
C ARG A 172 1.08 -5.10 -6.11
N PHE A 173 0.53 -6.30 -6.14
CA PHE A 173 1.09 -7.43 -6.88
C PHE A 173 0.05 -8.09 -7.79
N LYS A 174 0.54 -8.71 -8.87
CA LYS A 174 -0.28 -9.46 -9.82
C LYS A 174 0.47 -10.67 -10.38
N MET A 175 -0.28 -11.64 -10.90
CA MET A 175 0.30 -12.71 -11.70
C MET A 175 0.81 -12.15 -13.03
N GLY A 176 2.04 -12.50 -13.40
CA GLY A 176 2.67 -12.15 -14.65
C GLY A 176 2.50 -13.23 -15.72
N ARG A 177 3.45 -13.25 -16.66
CA ARG A 177 3.44 -14.23 -17.74
C ARG A 177 3.77 -15.62 -17.18
N ARG A 178 3.15 -16.62 -17.80
CA ARG A 178 3.56 -18.02 -17.64
C ARG A 178 4.81 -18.30 -18.47
N LEU A 179 5.89 -18.69 -17.80
CA LEU A 179 7.19 -18.97 -18.42
C LEU A 179 7.26 -20.41 -18.93
N SER A 180 6.62 -21.34 -18.22
CA SER A 180 6.51 -22.74 -18.62
C SER A 180 5.25 -23.38 -18.01
N GLY A 181 5.01 -24.65 -18.34
CA GLY A 181 3.98 -25.46 -17.68
C GLY A 181 4.08 -25.45 -16.15
N SER A 182 5.27 -25.26 -15.59
CA SER A 182 5.51 -25.30 -14.14
C SER A 182 5.91 -23.96 -13.51
N THR A 183 6.09 -22.88 -14.26
CA THR A 183 6.60 -21.61 -13.70
C THR A 183 5.85 -20.38 -14.18
N ALA A 184 5.66 -19.41 -13.29
CA ALA A 184 5.02 -18.13 -13.58
C ALA A 184 5.70 -16.98 -12.83
N GLU A 185 5.62 -15.78 -13.42
CA GLU A 185 6.12 -14.56 -12.80
C GLU A 185 5.11 -13.99 -11.79
N VAL A 186 5.63 -13.32 -10.77
CA VAL A 186 4.89 -12.35 -9.95
C VAL A 186 5.43 -10.97 -10.28
N LEU A 187 4.53 -10.03 -10.56
CA LEU A 187 4.86 -8.67 -10.99
C LEU A 187 4.33 -7.63 -10.00
N VAL A 188 4.97 -6.47 -10.00
CA VAL A 188 4.41 -5.24 -9.41
C VAL A 188 3.19 -4.81 -10.23
N ALA A 189 2.11 -4.45 -9.55
CA ALA A 189 0.89 -3.93 -10.15
C ALA A 189 0.90 -2.39 -10.14
N GLU A 190 -0.27 -1.74 -10.26
CA GLU A 190 -0.35 -0.28 -10.40
C GLU A 190 -0.18 0.47 -9.07
N VAL A 191 -0.52 -0.17 -7.94
CA VAL A 191 -0.36 0.45 -6.62
C VAL A 191 1.10 0.32 -6.20
N PRO A 192 1.82 1.43 -5.94
CA PRO A 192 3.22 1.37 -5.55
C PRO A 192 3.40 0.78 -4.15
N THR A 193 4.56 0.17 -3.94
CA THR A 193 5.08 -0.21 -2.62
C THR A 193 5.74 0.99 -1.96
N ASP A 194 5.65 1.05 -0.64
CA ASP A 194 6.15 2.14 0.21
C ASP A 194 6.76 1.48 1.45
N TYR A 195 8.08 1.61 1.60
CA TYR A 195 8.84 0.95 2.65
C TYR A 195 8.50 1.52 4.02
N GLU A 196 8.26 2.83 4.13
CA GLU A 196 7.87 3.50 5.38
C GLU A 196 6.49 3.04 5.87
N THR A 197 5.58 2.73 4.94
CA THR A 197 4.27 2.18 5.27
C THR A 197 4.36 0.69 5.63
N SER A 198 5.10 -0.11 4.84
CA SER A 198 5.24 -1.54 5.09
C SER A 198 6.51 -2.13 4.48
N THR A 199 7.34 -2.70 5.34
CA THR A 199 8.61 -3.33 4.93
C THR A 199 8.43 -4.71 4.27
N SER A 200 7.22 -5.27 4.30
CA SER A 200 6.90 -6.55 3.65
C SER A 200 5.41 -6.70 3.36
N HIS A 201 5.09 -7.54 2.39
CA HIS A 201 3.71 -7.87 2.04
C HIS A 201 3.50 -9.38 1.92
N GLN A 202 2.36 -9.87 2.37
CA GLN A 202 1.91 -11.22 2.08
C GLN A 202 0.99 -11.22 0.86
N ILE A 203 1.23 -12.17 -0.04
CA ILE A 203 0.35 -12.49 -1.16
C ILE A 203 -0.13 -13.93 -1.02
N GLU A 204 -1.25 -14.25 -1.68
CA GLU A 204 -1.77 -15.61 -1.74
C GLU A 204 -1.94 -16.02 -3.18
N ILE A 205 -1.39 -17.18 -3.52
CA ILE A 205 -1.51 -17.78 -4.85
C ILE A 205 -2.26 -19.09 -4.73
N THR A 206 -3.30 -19.24 -5.54
CA THR A 206 -4.10 -20.45 -5.66
C THR A 206 -3.71 -21.22 -6.91
N GLU A 207 -3.23 -22.45 -6.69
CA GLU A 207 -3.06 -23.48 -7.71
C GLU A 207 -4.36 -24.25 -7.89
N SER A 208 -4.81 -24.49 -9.12
CA SER A 208 -6.03 -25.25 -9.40
C SER A 208 -5.92 -26.19 -10.60
N ARG A 209 -6.70 -27.26 -10.58
CA ARG A 209 -6.82 -28.26 -11.65
C ARG A 209 -8.26 -28.78 -11.71
N SER A 210 -8.81 -28.89 -12.91
CA SER A 210 -10.16 -29.41 -13.14
C SER A 210 -10.22 -30.93 -13.27
N ASP A 211 -9.08 -31.61 -13.35
CA ASP A 211 -8.96 -33.06 -13.57
C ASP A 211 -8.58 -33.84 -12.31
N LEU A 212 -8.58 -33.20 -11.13
CA LEU A 212 -8.28 -33.80 -9.83
C LEU A 212 -9.44 -33.70 -8.85
N ALA A 213 -9.51 -34.64 -7.89
CA ALA A 213 -10.48 -34.63 -6.79
C ALA A 213 -10.27 -33.45 -5.80
N ILE A 214 -9.03 -32.97 -5.65
CA ILE A 214 -8.74 -31.68 -5.01
C ILE A 214 -8.50 -30.68 -6.13
N THR A 215 -9.45 -29.79 -6.32
CA THR A 215 -9.46 -28.87 -7.47
C THR A 215 -8.65 -27.60 -7.25
N SER A 216 -8.28 -27.27 -5.99
CA SER A 216 -7.49 -26.08 -5.68
C SER A 216 -6.72 -26.13 -4.35
N ARG A 217 -5.61 -25.39 -4.27
CA ARG A 217 -4.78 -25.16 -3.06
C ARG A 217 -4.22 -23.74 -3.06
N THR A 218 -4.31 -23.05 -1.93
CA THR A 218 -3.74 -21.70 -1.75
C THR A 218 -2.45 -21.76 -0.93
N THR A 219 -1.45 -20.98 -1.32
CA THR A 219 -0.17 -20.82 -0.60
C THR A 219 0.09 -19.34 -0.34
N SER A 220 0.40 -18.99 0.91
CA SER A 220 0.81 -17.64 1.31
C SER A 220 2.31 -17.46 1.12
N LEU A 221 2.71 -16.36 0.50
CA LEU A 221 4.10 -16.03 0.20
C LEU A 221 4.40 -14.60 0.66
N THR A 222 5.60 -14.38 1.20
CA THR A 222 6.05 -13.04 1.66
C THR A 222 6.99 -12.42 0.64
N ILE A 223 6.83 -11.12 0.38
CA ILE A 223 7.71 -10.27 -0.43
C ILE A 223 8.31 -9.20 0.48
N SER A 224 9.63 -9.03 0.44
CA SER A 224 10.32 -7.97 1.19
C SER A 224 10.48 -6.71 0.34
N ILE A 225 10.24 -5.55 0.93
CA ILE A 225 10.49 -4.25 0.30
C ILE A 225 11.83 -3.70 0.79
N SER A 226 12.67 -3.19 -0.10
CA SER A 226 13.82 -2.37 0.28
C SER A 226 13.50 -0.90 0.10
N ASP A 227 13.86 -0.15 1.13
CA ASP A 227 14.04 1.30 1.10
C ASP A 227 14.88 1.70 -0.12
N VAL A 228 14.31 2.53 -0.98
CA VAL A 228 15.03 3.26 -2.02
C VAL A 228 15.20 4.66 -1.49
N ASN A 229 16.19 4.80 -0.61
CA ASN A 229 16.60 6.12 -0.17
C ASN A 229 17.07 6.86 -1.43
N PRO A 230 16.38 7.93 -1.87
CA PRO A 230 16.81 8.68 -3.03
C PRO A 230 18.26 9.12 -2.78
N GLU A 231 19.08 9.11 -3.83
CA GLU A 231 20.49 9.56 -3.76
C GLU A 231 20.59 10.76 -2.81
N PRO A 232 21.50 10.73 -1.80
CA PRO A 232 21.42 11.67 -0.68
C PRO A 232 21.44 13.08 -1.22
N VAL A 233 20.28 13.74 -1.17
CA VAL A 233 20.13 15.13 -1.62
C VAL A 233 21.18 15.93 -0.85
N PRO A 234 22.14 16.60 -1.53
CA PRO A 234 23.23 17.25 -0.82
C PRO A 234 22.70 18.18 0.27
N GLU A 235 23.29 18.15 1.46
CA GLU A 235 22.83 18.99 2.56
C GLU A 235 23.04 20.46 2.18
N HIS A 236 21.99 21.28 2.32
CA HIS A 236 22.04 22.70 2.02
C HIS A 236 22.92 23.42 3.05
N ALA A 237 23.73 24.39 2.62
CA ALA A 237 24.72 25.04 3.49
C ALA A 237 24.12 25.65 4.77
N VAL A 238 22.90 26.21 4.68
CA VAL A 238 22.15 26.72 5.86
C VAL A 238 21.84 25.60 6.87
N VAL A 239 21.49 24.41 6.39
CA VAL A 239 21.16 23.25 7.24
C VAL A 239 22.43 22.72 7.89
N THR A 240 23.53 22.63 7.14
CA THR A 240 24.85 22.25 7.67
C THR A 240 25.30 23.22 8.77
N ALA A 241 25.16 24.53 8.55
CA ALA A 241 25.49 25.54 9.55
C ALA A 241 24.60 25.43 10.80
N TYR A 242 23.29 25.27 10.60
CA TYR A 242 22.33 25.09 11.68
C TYR A 242 22.63 23.84 12.53
N LYS A 243 22.86 22.70 11.87
CA LYS A 243 23.25 21.43 12.50
C LYS A 243 24.52 21.55 13.33
N LYS A 244 25.52 22.31 12.86
CA LYS A 244 26.76 22.58 13.59
C LYS A 244 26.56 23.49 14.81
N ALA A 245 25.60 24.41 14.75
CA ALA A 245 25.33 25.36 15.83
C ALA A 245 24.51 24.76 16.97
N ARG A 246 23.78 23.67 16.73
CA ARG A 246 23.03 22.97 17.77
C ARG A 246 23.95 22.20 18.71
N THR A 247 23.61 22.24 19.98
CA THR A 247 24.20 21.42 21.05
C THR A 247 23.46 20.10 21.22
N VAL A 248 22.14 20.10 21.01
CA VAL A 248 21.28 18.91 21.01
C VAL A 248 20.89 18.60 19.56
N PRO A 249 21.40 17.51 18.96
CA PRO A 249 21.12 17.18 17.56
C PRO A 249 19.65 16.76 17.38
N LEU A 250 19.05 17.19 16.25
CA LEU A 250 17.77 16.65 15.81
C LEU A 250 17.93 15.21 15.28
N SER A 251 16.81 14.48 15.18
CA SER A 251 16.81 13.16 14.52
C SER A 251 17.21 13.29 13.04
N PRO A 252 17.80 12.24 12.43
CA PRO A 252 18.12 12.23 11.00
C PRO A 252 16.92 12.58 10.11
N GLN A 253 15.73 12.08 10.45
CA GLN A 253 14.49 12.37 9.74
C GLN A 253 14.13 13.86 9.78
N ARG A 254 14.28 14.54 10.93
CA ARG A 254 14.03 15.98 11.05
C ARG A 254 15.04 16.81 10.27
N TYR A 255 16.32 16.40 10.22
CA TYR A 255 17.30 17.08 9.38
C TYR A 255 17.00 16.91 7.88
N SER A 256 16.58 15.72 7.46
CA SER A 256 16.15 15.47 6.07
C SER A 256 14.95 16.34 5.69
N ALA A 257 13.93 16.40 6.56
CA ALA A 257 12.75 17.25 6.35
C ALA A 257 13.13 18.74 6.32
N LEU A 258 14.01 19.19 7.21
CA LEU A 258 14.52 20.57 7.22
C LEU A 258 15.31 20.89 5.95
N ASN A 259 16.13 19.95 5.47
CA ASN A 259 16.89 20.12 4.23
C ASN A 259 15.98 20.30 3.01
N THR A 260 14.93 19.47 2.93
CA THR A 260 13.90 19.58 1.91
C THR A 260 13.20 20.94 1.98
N PHE A 261 12.76 21.35 3.18
CA PHE A 261 12.13 22.66 3.40
C PHE A 261 13.01 23.81 2.93
N ILE A 262 14.27 23.87 3.39
CA ILE A 262 15.19 24.97 3.07
C ILE A 262 15.47 25.02 1.56
N ARG A 263 15.68 23.88 0.90
CA ARG A 263 15.87 23.82 -0.55
C ARG A 263 14.64 24.32 -1.31
N THR A 264 13.45 23.85 -0.95
CA THR A 264 12.21 24.29 -1.63
C THR A 264 12.00 25.80 -1.56
N ILE A 265 12.28 26.44 -0.41
CA ILE A 265 12.17 27.90 -0.30
C ILE A 265 13.35 28.65 -0.93
N ASP A 266 14.51 28.03 -1.07
CA ASP A 266 15.65 28.60 -1.81
C ASP A 266 15.42 28.58 -3.32
N ASP A 267 14.94 27.45 -3.85
CA ASP A 267 14.57 27.29 -5.26
C ASP A 267 13.48 28.28 -5.68
N ALA A 268 12.55 28.61 -4.76
CA ALA A 268 11.55 29.66 -4.97
C ALA A 268 12.09 31.10 -4.83
N GLY A 269 13.36 31.26 -4.45
CA GLY A 269 14.01 32.55 -4.19
C GLY A 269 13.52 33.27 -2.94
N ALA A 270 12.83 32.57 -2.03
CA ALA A 270 12.34 33.14 -0.78
C ALA A 270 13.43 33.18 0.31
N LEU A 271 14.30 32.15 0.37
CA LEU A 271 15.34 32.02 1.39
C LEU A 271 16.27 33.25 1.45
N SER A 272 16.69 33.74 0.28
CA SER A 272 17.57 34.91 0.15
C SER A 272 16.96 36.18 0.75
N LYS A 273 15.62 36.28 0.84
CA LYS A 273 14.90 37.41 1.43
C LYS A 273 14.67 37.28 2.94
N LEU A 274 14.80 36.09 3.53
CA LEU A 274 14.54 35.90 4.96
C LEU A 274 15.68 36.42 5.82
N SER A 275 15.33 37.19 6.85
CA SER A 275 16.24 37.54 7.95
C SER A 275 16.01 36.68 9.18
N ARG A 276 14.79 36.14 9.36
CA ARG A 276 14.40 35.30 10.50
C ARG A 276 13.61 34.09 10.04
N LEU A 277 13.96 32.94 10.59
CA LEU A 277 13.21 31.69 10.50
C LEU A 277 13.39 30.93 11.80
N TYR A 278 12.35 30.92 12.63
CA TYR A 278 12.29 30.19 13.88
C TYR A 278 11.26 29.07 13.77
N VAL A 279 11.65 27.87 14.17
CA VAL A 279 10.74 26.73 14.33
C VAL A 279 10.57 26.53 15.82
N PHE A 280 9.46 27.02 16.35
CA PHE A 280 9.13 26.87 17.78
C PHE A 280 8.71 25.44 18.13
N ALA A 281 8.17 24.68 17.18
CA ALA A 281 7.90 23.24 17.29
C ALA A 281 9.18 22.37 17.26
N ASP A 282 10.25 22.88 17.88
CA ASP A 282 11.50 22.18 18.11
C ASP A 282 11.35 21.23 19.33
N PRO A 283 12.19 20.19 19.47
CA PRO A 283 12.23 19.40 20.71
C PRO A 283 12.75 20.23 21.90
N GLU A 284 13.52 21.27 21.63
CA GLU A 284 14.13 22.16 22.62
C GLU A 284 13.41 23.52 22.73
N PRO A 285 13.34 24.14 23.91
CA PRO A 285 12.72 25.46 24.07
C PRO A 285 13.52 26.58 23.37
N VAL A 286 12.89 27.75 23.17
CA VAL A 286 13.55 28.93 22.58
C VAL A 286 14.69 29.51 23.42
N THR A 287 14.76 29.17 24.70
CA THR A 287 15.88 29.54 25.59
C THR A 287 17.13 28.69 25.35
N SER A 288 17.01 27.54 24.68
CA SER A 288 18.11 26.68 24.24
C SER A 288 18.18 26.63 22.70
N ASP A 289 18.24 25.46 22.07
CA ASP A 289 18.50 25.32 20.63
C ASP A 289 17.27 25.59 19.75
N GLY A 290 16.05 25.47 20.30
CA GLY A 290 14.82 25.83 19.59
C GLY A 290 14.69 27.33 19.30
N GLY A 291 15.55 28.16 19.90
CA GLY A 291 15.60 29.60 19.67
C GLY A 291 16.58 30.04 18.59
N LEU A 292 17.29 29.10 17.96
CA LEU A 292 18.22 29.41 16.89
C LEU A 292 17.46 29.89 15.65
N ASN A 293 17.87 31.05 15.12
CA ASN A 293 17.39 31.53 13.83
C ASN A 293 18.09 30.75 12.72
N ILE A 294 17.33 29.89 12.02
CA ILE A 294 17.85 28.95 11.04
C ILE A 294 18.63 29.67 9.92
N VAL A 295 18.16 30.84 9.48
CA VAL A 295 18.76 31.58 8.36
C VAL A 295 19.83 32.59 8.77
N SER A 296 19.99 32.86 10.07
CA SER A 296 21.00 33.80 10.60
C SER A 296 21.34 33.50 12.06
N LEU A 297 22.28 32.58 12.26
CA LEU A 297 22.65 32.04 13.58
C LEU A 297 23.19 33.09 14.57
N ALA A 298 23.66 34.24 14.09
CA ALA A 298 24.10 35.35 14.94
C ALA A 298 22.95 36.16 15.55
N THR A 299 21.71 35.93 15.07
CA THR A 299 20.53 36.65 15.59
C THR A 299 20.26 36.23 17.03
N ALA A 300 19.90 37.19 17.87
CA ALA A 300 19.53 36.92 19.25
C ALA A 300 18.37 35.90 19.33
N LYS A 301 18.48 34.96 20.27
CA LYS A 301 17.42 33.99 20.57
C LYS A 301 16.18 34.71 21.13
N PRO A 302 14.96 34.30 20.75
CA PRO A 302 13.74 34.81 21.35
C PRO A 302 13.68 34.50 22.86
N ILE A 303 13.01 35.37 23.62
CA ILE A 303 12.77 35.18 25.05
C ILE A 303 11.27 35.05 25.26
N PRO A 304 10.77 33.91 25.75
CA PRO A 304 9.38 33.80 26.17
C PRO A 304 9.19 34.63 27.44
N GLY A 305 8.05 35.29 27.57
CA GLY A 305 7.63 35.88 28.83
C GLY A 305 7.38 34.81 29.90
N SER A 306 6.86 35.20 31.05
CA SER A 306 6.68 34.27 32.18
C SER A 306 5.55 33.25 32.01
N SER A 307 4.79 33.29 30.91
CA SER A 307 3.55 32.52 30.79
C SER A 307 3.27 31.76 29.48
N PRO A 308 3.97 31.97 28.34
CA PRO A 308 3.92 31.01 27.25
C PRO A 308 4.42 29.63 27.70
N THR A 309 3.62 28.60 27.47
CA THR A 309 4.00 27.22 27.81
C THR A 309 4.63 26.55 26.59
N PHE A 310 5.85 26.06 26.75
CA PHE A 310 6.53 25.27 25.73
C PHE A 310 6.04 23.82 25.76
N GLU A 311 5.70 23.30 24.59
CA GLU A 311 5.39 21.90 24.38
C GLU A 311 6.34 21.34 23.31
N PRO A 312 7.24 20.41 23.67
CA PRO A 312 8.21 19.84 22.74
C PRO A 312 7.52 19.36 21.46
N ASN A 313 8.10 19.70 20.31
CA ASN A 313 7.60 19.35 18.99
C ASN A 313 6.28 20.01 18.58
N LEU A 314 5.69 20.87 19.41
CA LEU A 314 4.40 21.50 19.13
C LEU A 314 4.46 23.03 19.22
N GLY A 315 5.37 23.60 19.99
CA GLY A 315 5.64 25.04 20.01
C GLY A 315 5.27 25.70 21.33
N TYR A 316 4.85 26.96 21.25
CA TYR A 316 4.52 27.75 22.44
C TYR A 316 3.05 28.14 22.45
N THR A 317 2.35 27.75 23.51
CA THR A 317 0.96 28.10 23.78
C THR A 317 0.91 29.35 24.65
N GLY A 318 0.28 30.40 24.14
CA GLY A 318 -0.01 31.58 24.95
C GLY A 318 -1.10 31.30 25.98
N ASN A 319 -1.20 32.14 27.00
CA ASN A 319 -2.23 31.99 28.04
C ASN A 319 -3.22 33.18 28.10
N GLY A 320 -3.12 34.12 27.14
CA GLY A 320 -3.94 35.33 27.12
C GLY A 320 -3.63 36.37 28.21
N ALA A 321 -2.61 36.16 29.05
CA ALA A 321 -2.22 37.09 30.10
C ALA A 321 -1.18 38.11 29.63
N ALA A 322 -1.01 39.21 30.38
CA ALA A 322 -0.13 40.32 30.03
C ALA A 322 1.37 39.98 29.86
N THR A 323 1.79 38.79 30.27
CA THR A 323 3.17 38.29 30.09
C THR A 323 3.26 37.16 29.06
N GLY A 324 2.16 36.85 28.35
CA GLY A 324 1.98 35.70 27.47
C GLY A 324 2.59 35.86 26.08
N ALA A 325 3.63 36.69 25.93
CA ALA A 325 4.25 37.00 24.65
C ALA A 325 5.66 36.39 24.52
N ILE A 326 6.12 36.19 23.29
CA ILE A 326 7.53 35.87 23.01
C ILE A 326 8.17 37.11 22.37
N SER A 327 9.23 37.61 23.00
CA SER A 327 9.98 38.75 22.50
C SER A 327 11.13 38.28 21.60
N LEU A 328 11.22 38.83 20.38
CA LEU A 328 12.37 38.57 19.50
C LEU A 328 13.59 39.44 19.83
N ARG A 329 13.51 40.26 20.92
CA ARG A 329 14.54 41.17 21.44
C ARG A 329 15.04 42.26 20.49
N THR A 330 14.58 42.26 19.25
CA THR A 330 15.02 43.12 18.16
C THR A 330 13.81 43.79 17.53
N SER A 331 14.03 44.96 16.92
CA SER A 331 13.02 45.59 16.08
C SER A 331 12.66 44.70 14.89
N TRP A 332 11.50 44.92 14.27
CA TRP A 332 11.21 44.26 12.98
C TRP A 332 12.22 44.64 11.90
N THR A 333 12.62 45.90 11.85
CA THR A 333 13.59 46.41 10.88
C THR A 333 14.96 45.78 11.10
N ASP A 334 15.51 45.23 10.01
CA ASP A 334 16.85 44.65 9.92
C ASP A 334 17.39 44.79 8.49
N SER A 335 18.47 44.08 8.14
CA SER A 335 19.10 44.22 6.82
C SER A 335 18.26 43.73 5.64
N LYS A 336 17.19 42.96 5.88
CA LYS A 336 16.28 42.48 4.82
C LYS A 336 14.84 42.92 5.04
N TYR A 337 14.43 43.15 6.27
CA TYR A 337 13.13 43.72 6.59
C TYR A 337 13.17 45.25 6.51
N LEU A 338 12.69 45.82 5.40
CA LEU A 338 12.69 47.26 5.12
C LEU A 338 11.27 47.84 5.12
N GLN A 339 11.15 49.17 5.17
CA GLN A 339 9.84 49.84 5.21
C GLN A 339 8.94 49.46 4.02
N ASP A 340 9.50 49.48 2.81
CA ASP A 340 8.77 49.21 1.56
C ASP A 340 8.98 47.80 1.01
N ASP A 341 9.86 47.01 1.65
CA ASP A 341 10.19 45.65 1.24
C ASP A 341 10.30 44.78 2.49
N ALA A 342 9.18 44.17 2.87
CA ALA A 342 9.11 43.40 4.09
C ALA A 342 8.08 42.28 4.01
N ALA A 343 8.28 41.21 4.78
CA ALA A 343 7.30 40.16 4.98
C ALA A 343 7.42 39.55 6.37
N VAL A 344 6.28 39.08 6.90
CA VAL A 344 6.20 38.30 8.13
C VAL A 344 5.25 37.13 7.93
N GLY A 345 5.49 36.02 8.62
CA GLY A 345 4.56 34.91 8.67
C GLY A 345 4.67 34.10 9.95
N VAL A 346 3.57 33.43 10.28
CA VAL A 346 3.39 32.66 11.50
C VAL A 346 2.55 31.42 11.24
N TRP A 347 2.92 30.31 11.86
CA TRP A 347 2.16 29.08 11.82
C TRP A 347 1.49 28.80 13.16
N CYS A 348 0.15 28.76 13.17
CA CYS A 348 -0.64 28.40 14.34
C CYS A 348 -1.14 26.95 14.21
N ASN A 349 -0.80 26.10 15.17
CA ASN A 349 -1.11 24.67 15.17
C ASN A 349 -1.96 24.22 16.38
N GLY A 350 -2.51 25.16 17.13
CA GLY A 350 -3.40 24.87 18.24
C GLY A 350 -4.22 26.11 18.62
N GLU A 351 -5.52 25.92 18.78
CA GLU A 351 -6.44 26.95 19.22
C GLU A 351 -6.87 26.62 20.65
N PHE A 352 -6.55 27.48 21.61
CA PHE A 352 -6.96 27.24 23.00
C PHE A 352 -7.81 28.40 23.49
N GLY A 353 -8.88 28.07 24.21
CA GLY A 353 -9.74 29.03 24.92
C GLY A 353 -10.27 30.21 24.08
N GLY A 354 -10.83 31.17 24.83
CA GLY A 354 -11.31 32.45 24.35
C GLY A 354 -12.77 32.47 23.93
N THR A 355 -13.52 33.44 24.42
CA THR A 355 -14.89 33.72 23.98
C THR A 355 -14.85 34.42 22.61
N ALA A 356 -15.94 34.38 21.84
CA ALA A 356 -16.07 35.23 20.67
C ALA A 356 -15.95 36.70 21.11
N GLY A 357 -14.81 37.34 20.87
CA GLY A 357 -14.53 38.68 21.41
C GLY A 357 -13.08 38.90 21.78
N ASP A 358 -12.36 37.84 22.16
CA ASP A 358 -10.96 37.94 22.55
C ASP A 358 -10.08 38.07 21.31
N GLY A 359 -9.24 39.11 21.30
CA GLY A 359 -8.18 39.24 20.32
C GLY A 359 -7.29 38.00 20.31
N LYS A 360 -6.95 37.50 19.12
CA LYS A 360 -6.05 36.34 18.92
C LYS A 360 -4.90 36.76 18.03
N GLU A 361 -4.04 37.58 18.61
CA GLU A 361 -2.94 38.19 17.89
C GLU A 361 -1.73 37.28 17.86
N HIS A 362 -1.27 36.96 16.65
CA HIS A 362 -0.15 36.05 16.47
C HIS A 362 1.17 36.81 16.38
N ILE A 363 1.19 37.95 15.67
CA ILE A 363 2.39 38.78 15.46
C ILE A 363 2.04 40.25 15.61
N SER A 364 2.93 41.01 16.28
CA SER A 364 2.84 42.47 16.30
C SER A 364 4.14 43.21 16.65
N ALA A 365 4.00 44.53 16.58
CA ALA A 365 4.78 45.55 17.28
C ALA A 365 4.49 45.59 18.80
N SER A 366 5.51 45.78 19.65
CA SER A 366 5.32 45.99 21.10
C SER A 366 4.50 47.24 21.45
N SER A 367 4.53 48.26 20.59
CA SER A 367 3.73 49.49 20.65
C SER A 367 3.58 50.06 19.24
N GLY A 368 2.51 50.79 18.92
CA GLY A 368 2.33 51.40 17.59
C GLY A 368 2.15 50.39 16.45
N GLY A 369 0.90 50.05 16.13
CA GLY A 369 0.51 48.96 15.25
C GLY A 369 0.81 49.17 13.75
N ALA A 370 2.06 49.35 13.36
CA ALA A 370 2.48 49.32 11.96
C ALA A 370 2.47 47.89 11.39
N ILE A 371 2.72 46.90 12.25
CA ILE A 371 2.68 45.47 11.91
C ILE A 371 1.69 44.76 12.82
N TRP A 372 0.80 43.99 12.20
CA TRP A 372 -0.19 43.18 12.89
C TRP A 372 -0.58 41.99 12.01
N LEU A 373 -0.52 40.78 12.56
CA LEU A 373 -1.28 39.63 12.06
C LEU A 373 -2.18 39.11 13.18
N THR A 374 -3.50 39.16 12.98
CA THR A 374 -4.47 38.60 13.92
C THR A 374 -5.36 37.57 13.26
N ALA A 375 -5.49 36.42 13.92
CA ALA A 375 -6.43 35.38 13.53
C ALA A 375 -7.86 35.68 14.00
N ARG A 376 -8.03 36.67 14.88
CA ARG A 376 -9.34 37.17 15.31
C ARG A 376 -9.19 38.54 15.95
N SER A 377 -9.80 39.58 15.37
CA SER A 377 -9.86 40.90 15.98
C SER A 377 -10.74 40.89 17.23
N SER A 378 -10.38 41.73 18.21
CA SER A 378 -11.24 42.01 19.36
C SER A 378 -12.56 42.64 18.89
N GLY A 379 -13.70 42.18 19.43
CA GLY A 379 -15.03 42.63 19.01
C GLY A 379 -15.99 41.57 18.46
N GLY A 380 -15.59 40.30 18.46
CA GLY A 380 -16.53 39.17 18.37
C GLY A 380 -16.97 38.74 16.96
N THR A 381 -16.53 39.42 15.90
CA THR A 381 -16.95 39.11 14.53
C THR A 381 -16.17 37.99 13.84
N GLY A 382 -15.16 37.39 14.50
CA GLY A 382 -14.35 36.34 13.87
C GLY A 382 -13.53 36.86 12.69
N THR A 383 -13.18 38.15 12.69
CA THR A 383 -12.49 38.80 11.57
C THR A 383 -10.98 38.65 11.69
N GLU A 384 -10.35 38.10 10.67
CA GLU A 384 -8.89 38.12 10.52
C GLU A 384 -8.47 39.45 9.91
N THR A 385 -7.43 40.08 10.47
CA THR A 385 -6.93 41.36 9.95
C THR A 385 -5.42 41.40 9.89
N PHE A 386 -4.89 42.29 9.06
CA PHE A 386 -3.47 42.55 8.98
C PHE A 386 -3.12 44.03 8.88
N ARG A 387 -1.88 44.33 9.27
CA ARG A 387 -1.15 45.56 8.97
C ARG A 387 0.26 45.19 8.60
N MET A 388 0.79 45.79 7.54
CA MET A 388 2.15 45.54 7.11
C MET A 388 2.83 46.87 6.83
N ASN A 389 3.68 47.31 7.76
CA ASN A 389 4.26 48.65 7.80
C ASN A 389 3.23 49.74 7.47
N SER A 390 2.05 49.71 8.10
CA SER A 390 0.95 50.64 7.79
C SER A 390 0.13 51.00 9.03
N GLY A 391 -0.40 52.22 9.07
CA GLY A 391 -1.39 52.63 10.06
C GLY A 391 -2.79 52.05 9.82
N THR A 392 -3.05 51.50 8.63
CA THR A 392 -4.37 51.03 8.21
C THR A 392 -4.54 49.54 8.46
N THR A 393 -5.58 49.15 9.22
CA THR A 393 -6.01 47.75 9.34
C THR A 393 -6.76 47.32 8.10
N VAL A 394 -6.39 46.18 7.52
CA VAL A 394 -7.14 45.54 6.43
C VAL A 394 -7.71 44.21 6.89
N THR A 395 -8.98 43.99 6.57
CA THR A 395 -9.66 42.70 6.81
C THR A 395 -9.23 41.69 5.75
N THR A 396 -8.77 40.51 6.18
CA THR A 396 -8.33 39.43 5.29
C THR A 396 -9.41 38.38 5.09
N ARG A 397 -10.11 38.00 6.16
CA ARG A 397 -11.18 36.99 6.15
C ARG A 397 -12.24 37.37 7.18
N THR A 398 -13.52 37.24 6.81
CA THR A 398 -14.67 37.51 7.69
C THR A 398 -15.36 36.19 8.05
N GLY A 399 -15.83 36.05 9.29
CA GLY A 399 -16.51 34.83 9.74
C GLY A 399 -15.59 33.61 9.87
N SER A 400 -14.27 33.81 9.95
CA SER A 400 -13.31 32.73 10.13
C SER A 400 -13.42 32.21 11.57
N THR A 401 -13.87 30.97 11.71
CA THR A 401 -13.88 30.30 13.01
C THR A 401 -12.50 29.73 13.35
N SER A 402 -11.76 29.24 12.35
CA SER A 402 -10.45 28.63 12.57
C SER A 402 -9.29 29.62 12.53
N ARG A 403 -8.51 29.56 13.60
CA ARG A 403 -7.21 30.20 13.83
C ARG A 403 -6.04 29.28 13.48
N LEU A 404 -6.26 28.03 13.08
CA LEU A 404 -5.20 27.15 12.58
C LEU A 404 -4.67 27.59 11.21
N GLY A 405 -3.42 27.21 10.94
CA GLY A 405 -2.75 27.37 9.65
C GLY A 405 -1.72 28.48 9.59
N HIS A 406 -1.25 28.75 8.37
CA HIS A 406 -0.23 29.75 8.07
C HIS A 406 -0.88 31.08 7.75
N ARG A 407 -0.49 32.12 8.50
CA ARG A 407 -0.83 33.52 8.19
C ARG A 407 0.44 34.26 7.82
N ALA A 408 0.37 35.04 6.76
CA ALA A 408 1.48 35.89 6.35
C ALA A 408 1.00 37.23 5.80
N ALA A 409 1.88 38.22 5.84
CA ALA A 409 1.71 39.48 5.15
C ALA A 409 3.02 39.84 4.46
N SER A 410 2.91 40.52 3.33
CA SER A 410 4.03 40.97 2.52
C SER A 410 3.78 42.40 2.08
N ARG A 411 4.84 43.19 2.01
CA ARG A 411 4.89 44.50 1.39
C ARG A 411 6.05 44.48 0.40
N THR A 412 5.76 44.82 -0.84
CA THR A 412 6.72 44.81 -1.97
C THR A 412 6.85 46.19 -2.62
N GLY A 413 6.33 47.23 -1.96
CA GLY A 413 6.46 48.62 -2.36
C GLY A 413 5.79 49.57 -1.36
N ALA A 414 5.98 50.87 -1.58
CA ALA A 414 5.46 51.94 -0.71
C ALA A 414 3.93 51.88 -0.51
N THR A 415 3.18 51.37 -1.48
CA THR A 415 1.71 51.23 -1.44
C THR A 415 1.27 49.83 -1.87
N ALA A 416 2.13 48.82 -1.79
CA ALA A 416 1.81 47.47 -2.26
C ALA A 416 1.99 46.47 -1.12
N ALA A 417 0.92 46.18 -0.40
CA ALA A 417 0.89 45.13 0.62
C ALA A 417 -0.22 44.11 0.36
N ALA A 418 0.01 42.88 0.79
CA ALA A 418 -0.92 41.77 0.65
C ALA A 418 -0.87 40.85 1.86
N ALA A 419 -2.00 40.22 2.16
CA ALA A 419 -2.11 39.18 3.17
C ALA A 419 -2.37 37.83 2.53
N PHE A 420 -1.90 36.79 3.21
CA PHE A 420 -1.94 35.42 2.76
C PHE A 420 -2.44 34.51 3.88
N TYR A 421 -3.28 33.54 3.51
CA TYR A 421 -3.69 32.43 4.37
C TYR A 421 -3.44 31.12 3.64
N ASN A 422 -2.69 30.22 4.27
CA ASN A 422 -2.28 28.95 3.68
C ASN A 422 -1.72 29.09 2.26
N GLY A 423 -0.82 30.06 2.08
CA GLY A 423 -0.17 30.35 0.80
C GLY A 423 -1.03 31.09 -0.24
N GLN A 424 -2.32 31.27 0.01
CA GLN A 424 -3.24 31.96 -0.90
C GLN A 424 -3.42 33.43 -0.50
N GLN A 425 -3.38 34.35 -1.47
CA GLN A 425 -3.62 35.76 -1.22
C GLN A 425 -5.09 36.00 -0.86
N THR A 426 -5.35 36.63 0.28
CA THR A 426 -6.71 36.88 0.79
C THR A 426 -7.13 38.34 0.77
N ALA A 427 -6.17 39.27 0.82
CA ALA A 427 -6.44 40.69 0.74
C ALA A 427 -5.23 41.46 0.21
N THR A 428 -5.48 42.68 -0.24
CA THR A 428 -4.47 43.67 -0.62
C THR A 428 -4.69 44.98 0.13
N SER A 429 -3.65 45.80 0.23
CA SER A 429 -3.69 47.15 0.78
C SER A 429 -2.84 48.07 -0.07
N ASP A 430 -3.42 49.21 -0.42
CA ASP A 430 -2.78 50.34 -1.08
C ASP A 430 -2.28 51.42 -0.10
N ALA A 431 -2.42 51.16 1.21
CA ALA A 431 -2.04 52.10 2.23
C ALA A 431 -0.53 52.37 2.21
N ALA A 432 -0.18 53.66 2.31
CA ALA A 432 1.19 54.14 2.38
C ALA A 432 1.96 53.44 3.51
N SER A 433 3.22 53.14 3.24
CA SER A 433 4.12 52.54 4.21
C SER A 433 4.48 53.55 5.30
N ILE A 434 4.69 53.05 6.51
CA ILE A 434 5.25 53.80 7.62
C ILE A 434 6.42 53.02 8.20
N ALA A 435 7.44 53.73 8.70
CA ALA A 435 8.58 53.11 9.34
C ALA A 435 8.15 52.31 10.58
N GLN A 436 8.80 51.16 10.80
CA GLN A 436 8.62 50.36 11.99
C GLN A 436 9.86 50.47 12.89
N THR A 437 9.65 50.83 14.16
CA THR A 437 10.74 51.09 15.12
C THR A 437 10.67 50.23 16.37
N THR A 438 9.64 49.40 16.49
CA THR A 438 9.35 48.70 17.75
C THR A 438 9.75 47.23 17.72
N THR A 439 9.91 46.68 18.92
CA THR A 439 10.33 45.30 19.14
C THR A 439 9.30 44.32 18.61
N ALA A 440 9.79 43.29 17.91
CA ALA A 440 8.97 42.22 17.40
C ALA A 440 8.47 41.30 18.52
N GLN A 441 7.16 41.01 18.50
CA GLN A 441 6.48 40.16 19.48
C GLN A 441 5.65 39.08 18.77
N VAL A 442 5.58 37.91 19.40
CA VAL A 442 4.69 36.80 19.04
C VAL A 442 3.68 36.57 20.17
N LEU A 443 2.49 36.07 19.85
CA LEU A 443 1.38 35.84 20.79
C LEU A 443 0.81 37.12 21.42
N ARG A 444 1.01 38.26 20.77
CA ARG A 444 0.61 39.57 21.30
C ARG A 444 0.31 40.55 20.18
N ALA A 445 -0.64 41.46 20.38
CA ALA A 445 -0.62 42.81 19.81
C ALA A 445 -1.01 43.87 20.83
N GLN A 446 -0.16 44.89 20.96
CA GLN A 446 -0.37 45.99 21.92
C GLN A 446 -0.64 45.45 23.34
N ALA A 447 -1.86 45.59 23.86
CA ALA A 447 -2.27 45.09 25.17
C ALA A 447 -3.05 43.75 25.12
N SER A 448 -3.22 43.17 23.93
CA SER A 448 -3.94 41.92 23.70
C SER A 448 -2.96 40.77 23.50
N TYR A 449 -3.32 39.61 24.03
CA TYR A 449 -2.46 38.43 24.12
C TYR A 449 -3.24 37.20 23.64
N SER A 450 -2.57 36.36 22.86
CA SER A 450 -3.19 35.16 22.33
C SER A 450 -3.10 33.99 23.31
N THR A 451 -4.05 33.09 23.19
CA THR A 451 -4.08 31.77 23.83
C THR A 451 -3.68 30.66 22.86
N ASP A 452 -3.45 30.98 21.59
CA ASP A 452 -3.13 30.00 20.57
C ASP A 452 -1.71 29.45 20.72
N ARG A 453 -1.42 28.34 20.03
CA ARG A 453 -0.09 27.74 19.96
C ARG A 453 0.57 28.02 18.63
N ILE A 454 1.79 28.56 18.68
CA ILE A 454 2.58 28.91 17.51
C ILE A 454 3.73 27.92 17.33
N ALA A 455 3.79 27.32 16.14
CA ALA A 455 4.78 26.32 15.76
C ALA A 455 5.99 26.90 15.02
N ALA A 456 5.80 28.01 14.29
CA ALA A 456 6.88 28.62 13.52
C ALA A 456 6.62 30.11 13.27
N LEU A 457 7.70 30.85 13.05
CA LEU A 457 7.69 32.24 12.66
C LEU A 457 8.81 32.52 11.65
N TRP A 458 8.56 33.42 10.70
CA TRP A 458 9.59 33.95 9.82
C TRP A 458 9.36 35.42 9.50
N SER A 459 10.42 36.11 9.11
CA SER A 459 10.37 37.48 8.58
C SER A 459 11.54 37.79 7.67
N GLY A 460 11.42 38.85 6.87
CA GLY A 460 12.46 39.32 5.96
C GLY A 460 11.94 40.35 4.98
N GLY A 461 12.52 40.39 3.79
CA GLY A 461 12.05 41.22 2.67
C GLY A 461 10.74 40.73 2.07
N GLY A 462 10.13 41.55 1.21
CA GLY A 462 8.84 41.30 0.59
C GLY A 462 8.84 40.07 -0.30
N LEU A 463 7.95 39.13 0.01
CA LEU A 463 7.73 37.92 -0.78
C LEU A 463 6.61 38.12 -1.81
N THR A 464 6.78 37.60 -3.02
CA THR A 464 5.71 37.53 -4.03
C THR A 464 4.66 36.48 -3.66
N ALA A 465 3.51 36.46 -4.32
CA ALA A 465 2.48 35.44 -4.10
C ALA A 465 2.99 34.00 -4.33
N ALA A 466 3.79 33.79 -5.37
CA ALA A 466 4.41 32.48 -5.63
C ALA A 466 5.39 32.06 -4.51
N GLN A 467 6.18 33.01 -4.01
CA GLN A 467 7.09 32.78 -2.88
C GLN A 467 6.33 32.46 -1.59
N GLN A 468 5.20 33.12 -1.35
CA GLN A 468 4.33 32.84 -0.20
C GLN A 468 3.70 31.45 -0.28
N ALA A 469 3.25 31.04 -1.48
CA ALA A 469 2.72 29.69 -1.70
C ALA A 469 3.80 28.61 -1.48
N ALA A 470 5.01 28.83 -1.99
CA ALA A 470 6.14 27.93 -1.77
C ALA A 470 6.54 27.84 -0.29
N MET A 471 6.63 28.99 0.40
CA MET A 471 6.88 29.07 1.84
C MET A 471 5.84 28.27 2.63
N HIS A 472 4.54 28.47 2.32
CA HIS A 472 3.46 27.73 2.96
C HIS A 472 3.60 26.22 2.75
N SER A 473 3.69 25.77 1.49
CA SER A 473 3.73 24.35 1.16
C SER A 473 4.93 23.64 1.80
N ALA A 474 6.10 24.29 1.78
CA ALA A 474 7.32 23.70 2.31
C ALA A 474 7.34 23.68 3.85
N LEU A 475 6.89 24.76 4.50
CA LEU A 475 6.75 24.82 5.96
C LEU A 475 5.69 23.82 6.46
N TYR A 476 4.58 23.69 5.73
CA TYR A 476 3.55 22.71 6.00
C TYR A 476 4.10 21.27 5.96
N ALA A 477 4.76 20.89 4.88
CA ALA A 477 5.35 19.56 4.72
C ALA A 477 6.36 19.25 5.83
N TYR A 478 7.21 20.23 6.19
CA TYR A 478 8.16 20.11 7.28
C TYR A 478 7.47 19.85 8.63
N LEU A 479 6.54 20.72 9.04
CA LEU A 479 5.83 20.58 10.31
C LEU A 479 4.99 19.29 10.36
N ASN A 480 4.39 18.88 9.23
CA ASN A 480 3.59 17.66 9.16
C ASN A 480 4.44 16.39 9.33
N SER A 481 5.70 16.41 8.90
CA SER A 481 6.59 15.23 8.98
C SER A 481 6.90 14.79 10.43
N PHE A 482 6.55 15.60 11.43
CA PHE A 482 6.68 15.27 12.84
C PHE A 482 5.45 15.66 13.67
N GLY A 483 4.28 15.78 13.03
CA GLY A 483 2.99 15.98 13.70
C GLY A 483 2.75 17.39 14.26
N ALA A 484 3.53 18.39 13.84
CA ALA A 484 3.45 19.75 14.36
C ALA A 484 2.64 20.73 13.51
N ALA A 485 2.25 20.36 12.29
CA ALA A 485 1.45 21.25 11.43
C ALA A 485 0.10 21.58 12.08
N GLY A 486 -0.45 20.64 12.86
CA GLY A 486 -1.79 20.73 13.43
C GLY A 486 -2.85 20.55 12.35
N PHE A 487 -3.84 19.71 12.64
CA PHE A 487 -5.14 19.68 11.97
C PHE A 487 -6.20 19.32 12.98
#